data_AF-F4WFJ0-F1
#
_entry.id   AF-F4WFJ0-F1
#
_cell.length_a   1.000
_cell.length_b   1.000
_cell.length_c   1.000
_cell.angle_alpha   90.00
_cell.angle_beta   90.00
_cell.angle_gamma   90.00
#
_symmetry.space_group_name_H-M   'P 1'
#
loop_
_entity.id
_entity.type
_entity.pdbx_description
1 polymer ?
#
loop_
_entity_poly.entity_id
_entity_poly.type
_entity_poly.pdbx_seq_one_letter_code
_entity_poly.pdbx_strand_id
1 'polypeptide(L)'
;MLHHIQQNRFDTLEALSWEVLVHATYSPDLAPSAYHLFASMGHALAEQRFGSYKDVKKWLDEWFAAKGEDFYWRGIHKLFERWGKCVTSNGAYFE
;
A
#
# COMPACT_ATOMS: atom_id res chain seq x y z
N MET A 1 -16.35 -10.07 -2.73
CA MET A 1 -16.77 -9.13 -1.67
C MET A 1 -15.51 -8.60 -1.01
N LEU A 2 -15.28 -7.28 -0.99
CA LEU A 2 -14.06 -6.70 -0.40
C LEU A 2 -14.07 -6.96 1.11
N HIS A 3 -13.17 -7.83 1.60
CA HIS A 3 -13.11 -8.28 3.00
C HIS A 3 -12.91 -7.16 4.05
N HIS A 4 -12.63 -5.93 3.61
CA HIS A 4 -12.45 -4.77 4.47
C HIS A 4 -13.77 -4.04 4.79
N ILE A 5 -14.88 -4.35 4.12
CA ILE A 5 -16.19 -3.69 4.29
C ILE A 5 -17.16 -4.60 5.09
N GLN A 6 -16.69 -5.19 6.18
CA GLN A 6 -17.53 -6.00 7.07
C GLN A 6 -17.86 -5.20 8.34
N GLN A 7 -19.12 -5.29 8.81
CA GLN A 7 -19.63 -4.50 9.94
C GLN A 7 -18.74 -4.61 11.20
N ASN A 8 -18.35 -5.84 11.59
CA ASN A 8 -17.49 -6.07 12.77
C ASN A 8 -16.11 -5.38 12.69
N ARG A 9 -15.63 -5.02 11.48
CA ARG A 9 -14.37 -4.29 11.31
C ARG A 9 -14.54 -2.82 11.65
N PHE A 10 -15.70 -2.23 11.41
CA PHE A 10 -16.00 -0.85 11.79
C PHE A 10 -16.11 -0.71 13.31
N ASP A 11 -16.77 -1.67 13.99
CA ASP A 11 -16.85 -1.68 15.46
C ASP A 11 -15.46 -1.70 16.12
N THR A 12 -14.53 -2.48 15.54
CA THR A 12 -13.14 -2.54 16.02
C THR A 12 -12.39 -1.22 15.77
N LEU A 13 -12.60 -0.59 14.61
CA LEU A 13 -11.97 0.69 14.27
C LEU A 13 -12.47 1.83 15.17
N GLU A 14 -13.76 1.82 15.51
CA GLU A 14 -14.37 2.75 16.46
C GLU A 14 -13.82 2.53 17.88
N ALA A 15 -13.71 1.28 18.33
CA ALA A 15 -13.11 0.95 19.63
C ALA A 15 -11.64 1.38 19.73
N LEU A 16 -10.90 1.38 18.62
CA LEU A 16 -9.53 1.88 18.54
C LEU A 16 -9.45 3.41 18.33
N SER A 17 -10.59 4.07 18.10
CA SER A 17 -10.67 5.51 17.76
C SER A 17 -9.81 5.89 16.55
N TRP A 18 -9.75 5.01 15.53
CA TRP A 18 -9.01 5.27 14.30
C TRP A 18 -9.87 5.97 13.26
N GLU A 19 -9.39 7.08 12.73
CA GLU A 19 -10.02 7.74 11.59
C GLU A 19 -9.86 6.90 10.32
N VAL A 20 -10.97 6.64 9.63
CA VAL A 20 -10.97 5.89 8.37
C VAL A 20 -10.96 6.88 7.21
N LEU A 21 -9.82 6.96 6.51
CA LEU A 21 -9.70 7.75 5.29
C LEU A 21 -10.54 7.13 4.17
N VAL A 22 -11.32 7.97 3.47
CA VAL A 22 -12.11 7.56 2.31
C VAL A 22 -11.16 7.15 1.18
N HIS A 23 -11.41 5.97 0.61
CA HIS A 23 -10.63 5.45 -0.51
C HIS A 23 -11.57 5.11 -1.68
N ALA A 24 -11.28 5.68 -2.85
CA ALA A 24 -12.06 5.43 -4.05
C ALA A 24 -11.88 3.99 -4.54
N THR A 25 -12.95 3.42 -5.11
CA THR A 25 -12.89 2.10 -5.72
C THR A 25 -11.98 2.10 -6.94
N TYR A 26 -11.20 1.04 -7.13
CA TYR A 26 -10.26 0.89 -8.25
C TYR A 26 -9.18 1.97 -8.31
N SER A 27 -8.70 2.49 -7.17
CA SER A 27 -7.65 3.52 -7.14
C SER A 27 -6.32 3.03 -6.55
N PRO A 28 -5.65 2.01 -7.14
CA PRO A 28 -4.34 1.56 -6.66
C PRO A 28 -3.25 2.63 -6.82
N ASP A 29 -3.43 3.55 -7.76
CA ASP A 29 -2.62 4.76 -7.97
C ASP A 29 -2.71 5.75 -6.80
N LEU A 30 -3.71 5.63 -5.93
CA LEU A 30 -3.89 6.40 -4.70
C LEU A 30 -3.57 5.61 -3.41
N ALA A 31 -3.25 4.33 -3.52
CA ALA A 31 -2.88 3.50 -2.37
C ALA A 31 -1.34 3.40 -2.23
N PRO A 32 -0.72 3.99 -1.18
CA PRO A 32 0.74 3.96 -1.01
C PRO A 32 1.33 2.55 -1.02
N SER A 33 0.62 1.58 -0.44
CA SER A 33 1.02 0.17 -0.48
C SER A 33 1.12 -0.36 -1.91
N ALA A 34 0.21 0.02 -2.81
CA ALA A 34 0.20 -0.47 -4.18
C ALA A 34 1.24 0.27 -5.05
N TYR A 35 1.16 1.60 -5.16
CA TYR A 35 2.00 2.35 -6.10
C TYR A 35 3.47 2.48 -5.67
N HIS A 36 3.79 2.26 -4.39
CA HIS A 36 5.14 2.43 -3.87
C HIS A 36 5.71 1.12 -3.32
N LEU A 37 5.09 0.58 -2.27
CA LEU A 37 5.65 -0.56 -1.54
C LEU A 37 5.68 -1.82 -2.41
N PHE A 38 4.52 -2.24 -2.91
CA PHE A 38 4.38 -3.46 -3.72
C PHE A 38 4.91 -3.29 -5.13
N ALA A 39 4.88 -2.08 -5.69
CA ALA A 39 5.60 -1.79 -6.94
C ALA A 39 7.11 -2.09 -6.77
N SER A 40 7.75 -1.58 -5.71
CA SER A 40 9.16 -1.86 -5.44
C SER A 40 9.41 -3.33 -5.10
N MET A 41 8.54 -3.94 -4.29
CA MET A 41 8.66 -5.34 -3.88
C MET A 41 8.51 -6.29 -5.08
N GLY A 42 7.59 -5.99 -6.01
CA GLY A 42 7.37 -6.78 -7.22
C GLY A 42 8.61 -6.90 -8.09
N HIS A 43 9.39 -5.81 -8.24
CA HIS A 43 10.68 -5.86 -8.93
C HIS A 43 11.67 -6.77 -8.22
N ALA A 44 11.79 -6.67 -6.90
CA ALA A 44 12.70 -7.51 -6.12
C ALA A 44 12.29 -8.99 -6.11
N LEU A 45 10.98 -9.26 -6.15
CA LEU A 45 10.41 -10.61 -6.18
C LEU A 45 10.59 -11.30 -7.54
N ALA A 46 10.68 -10.54 -8.64
CA ALA A 46 10.80 -11.11 -9.98
C ALA A 46 12.03 -12.03 -10.16
N GLU A 47 13.06 -11.81 -9.34
CA GLU A 47 14.32 -12.58 -9.37
C GLU A 47 14.35 -13.72 -8.34
N GLN A 48 13.31 -13.87 -7.52
CA GLN A 48 13.30 -14.80 -6.39
C GLN A 48 12.57 -16.10 -6.73
N ARG A 49 13.09 -17.21 -6.19
CA ARG A 49 12.40 -18.51 -6.16
C ARG A 49 12.46 -19.05 -4.74
N PHE A 50 11.30 -19.22 -4.11
CA PHE A 50 11.20 -19.71 -2.74
C PHE A 50 10.85 -21.20 -2.73
N GLY A 51 11.53 -21.98 -1.88
CA GLY A 51 11.26 -23.41 -1.69
C GLY A 51 10.22 -23.68 -0.60
N SER A 52 10.00 -22.73 0.30
CA SER A 52 9.10 -22.89 1.43
C SER A 52 8.50 -21.56 1.90
N TYR A 53 7.44 -21.65 2.70
CA TYR A 53 6.87 -20.49 3.40
C TYR A 53 7.89 -19.80 4.33
N LYS A 54 8.80 -20.58 4.95
CA LYS A 54 9.84 -20.04 5.83
C LYS A 54 10.80 -19.14 5.06
N ASP A 55 11.12 -19.49 3.82
CA ASP A 55 11.99 -18.70 2.94
C ASP A 55 11.31 -17.39 2.55
N VAL A 56 10.03 -17.42 2.22
CA VAL A 56 9.23 -16.20 1.93
C VAL A 56 9.24 -15.27 3.14
N LYS A 57 8.96 -15.79 4.35
CA LYS A 57 8.94 -14.97 5.56
C LYS A 57 10.30 -14.33 5.83
N LYS A 58 11.37 -15.13 5.77
CA LYS A 58 12.74 -14.63 5.96
C LYS A 58 13.09 -13.53 4.95
N TRP A 59 12.76 -13.75 3.67
CA TRP A 59 13.01 -12.75 2.63
C TRP A 59 12.23 -11.46 2.86
N LEU A 60 10.97 -11.55 3.30
CA LEU A 60 10.18 -10.36 3.64
C LEU A 60 10.83 -9.58 4.79
N ASP A 61 11.22 -10.27 5.87
CA ASP A 61 11.88 -9.65 7.03
C ASP A 61 13.15 -8.91 6.60
N GLU A 62 14.00 -9.56 5.78
CA GLU A 62 15.22 -8.95 5.24
C GLU A 62 14.93 -7.78 4.29
N TRP A 63 13.92 -7.91 3.42
CA TRP A 63 13.57 -6.88 2.43
C TRP A 63 13.05 -5.61 3.11
N PHE A 64 12.20 -5.73 4.13
CA PHE A 64 11.71 -4.58 4.90
C PHE A 64 12.83 -3.93 5.72
N ALA A 65 13.69 -4.73 6.37
CA ALA A 65 14.82 -4.23 7.15
C ALA A 65 15.87 -3.49 6.30
N ALA A 66 16.01 -3.86 5.02
CA ALA A 66 16.90 -3.19 4.09
C ALA A 66 16.40 -1.81 3.61
N LYS A 67 15.12 -1.46 3.83
CA LYS A 67 14.59 -0.15 3.47
C LYS A 67 14.82 0.86 4.59
N GLY A 68 15.55 1.93 4.30
CA GLY A 68 15.66 3.07 5.20
C GLY A 68 14.32 3.79 5.38
N GLU A 69 14.21 4.57 6.46
CA GLU A 69 13.00 5.34 6.80
C GLU A 69 12.50 6.21 5.63
N ASP A 70 13.43 6.86 4.92
CA ASP A 70 13.12 7.73 3.79
C ASP A 70 12.34 7.03 2.66
N PHE A 71 12.49 5.70 2.52
CA PHE A 71 11.71 4.94 1.55
C PHE A 71 10.21 5.03 1.88
N TYR A 72 9.84 4.69 3.11
CA TYR A 72 8.45 4.74 3.57
C TYR A 72 7.93 6.18 3.60
N TRP A 73 8.75 7.12 4.09
CA TRP A 73 8.41 8.54 4.14
C TRP A 73 8.06 9.08 2.74
N ARG A 74 8.90 8.83 1.74
CA ARG A 74 8.61 9.24 0.34
C ARG A 74 7.35 8.58 -0.20
N GLY A 75 7.13 7.30 0.13
CA GLY A 75 5.92 6.57 -0.26
C GLY A 75 4.66 7.27 0.21
N ILE A 76 4.60 7.71 1.47
CA ILE A 76 3.46 8.43 2.03
C ILE A 76 3.37 9.86 1.49
N HIS A 77 4.47 10.60 1.44
CA HIS A 77 4.47 12.00 1.03
C HIS A 77 4.11 12.21 -0.45
N LYS A 78 4.31 11.18 -1.30
CA LYS A 78 3.87 11.22 -2.70
C LYS A 78 2.34 11.23 -2.85
N LEU A 79 1.59 10.91 -1.79
CA LEU A 79 0.12 10.92 -1.83
C LEU A 79 -0.44 12.31 -2.15
N PHE A 80 0.17 13.38 -1.63
CA PHE A 80 -0.26 14.76 -1.89
C PHE A 80 -0.17 15.12 -3.38
N GLU A 81 0.94 14.77 -4.03
CA GLU A 81 1.13 14.97 -5.47
C GLU A 81 0.09 14.18 -6.28
N ARG A 82 -0.13 12.91 -5.90
CA ARG A 82 -1.07 12.01 -6.59
C ARG A 82 -2.51 12.47 -6.45
N TRP A 83 -2.92 13.00 -5.30
CA TRP A 83 -4.23 13.63 -5.15
C TRP A 83 -4.39 14.85 -6.06
N GLY A 84 -3.37 15.70 -6.16
CA GLY A 84 -3.39 16.83 -7.09
C GLY A 84 -3.57 16.39 -8.55
N LYS A 85 -2.90 15.32 -8.97
CA LYS A 85 -3.07 14.73 -10.31
C LYS A 85 -4.46 14.14 -10.51
N CYS A 86 -4.99 13.39 -9.54
CA CYS A 86 -6.35 12.84 -9.60
C CYS A 86 -7.40 13.93 -9.82
N VAL A 87 -7.30 15.04 -9.08
CA VAL A 87 -8.22 16.18 -9.22
C VAL A 87 -8.07 16.82 -10.60
N THR A 88 -6.84 17.07 -11.06
CA THR A 88 -6.56 17.67 -12.37
C THR A 88 -7.07 16.78 -13.52
N SER A 89 -7.00 15.46 -13.35
CA SER A 89 -7.50 14.47 -14.31
C SER A 89 -9.01 14.20 -14.20
N ASN A 90 -9.75 14.96 -13.38
CA ASN A 90 -11.17 14.75 -13.11
C ASN A 90 -11.50 13.29 -12.71
N GLY A 91 -10.62 12.67 -11.91
CA GLY A 91 -10.78 11.29 -11.45
C GLY A 91 -10.35 10.20 -12.44
N ALA A 92 -9.84 10.57 -13.63
CA ALA A 92 -9.19 9.61 -14.52
C ALA A 92 -7.78 9.23 -14.00
N TYR A 93 -7.30 8.06 -14.41
CA TYR A 93 -5.92 7.65 -14.14
C TYR A 93 -4.91 8.64 -14.73
N PHE A 94 -3.73 8.71 -14.11
CA PHE A 94 -2.67 9.64 -14.45
C PHE A 94 -1.29 8.99 -14.35
N GLU A 95 -0.29 9.63 -14.97
CA GLU A 95 1.13 9.28 -14.88
C GLU A 95 1.83 9.93 -13.67
#